data_AF-A0A965Y4N3-F1
#
_entry.id   AF-A0A965Y4N3-F1
#
_cell.length_a   1.000
_cell.length_b   1.000
_cell.length_c   1.000
_cell.angle_alpha   90.00
_cell.angle_beta   90.00
_cell.angle_gamma   90.00
#
_symmetry.space_group_name_H-M   'P 1'
#
loop_
_entity.id
_entity.type
_entity.pdbx_description
1 polymer ?
#
loop_
_entity_poly.entity_id
_entity_poly.type
_entity_poly.pdbx_seq_one_letter_code
_entity_poly.pdbx_strand_id
1 'polypeptide(L)' 'MLICLGDLMNANCHIAIDERGEPRISFPDGSVLLYNGEKVTCIAEGASPGESDAEKWLNSQ' A
#
# COMPACT_ATOMS: atom_id res chain seq x y z
N MET A 1 -9.32 -4.34 8.18
CA MET A 1 -8.50 -3.12 8.27
C MET A 1 -9.20 -2.05 7.45
N LEU A 2 -9.53 -0.90 8.04
CA LEU A 2 -10.17 0.20 7.32
C LEU A 2 -9.05 1.13 6.85
N ILE A 3 -8.87 1.32 5.54
CA ILE A 3 -7.88 2.26 5.03
C ILE A 3 -8.58 3.59 4.79
N CYS A 4 -8.25 4.61 5.59
CA CYS A 4 -8.83 5.94 5.43
C CYS A 4 -8.06 6.74 4.38
N LEU A 5 -8.77 7.38 3.45
CA LEU A 5 -8.18 8.25 2.42
C LEU A 5 -7.30 9.37 3.01
N GLY A 6 -7.58 9.83 4.23
CA GLY A 6 -6.76 10.82 4.93
C GLY A 6 -5.36 10.32 5.32
N ASP A 7 -5.24 9.05 5.71
CA ASP A 7 -3.94 8.46 6.10
C ASP A 7 -3.04 8.26 4.89
N LEU A 8 -3.65 8.01 3.73
CA LEU A 8 -2.96 7.85 2.45
C LEU A 8 -2.43 9.19 1.90
N MET A 9 -3.14 10.30 2.11
CA MET A 9 -2.63 11.63 1.73
C MET A 9 -1.34 12.00 2.49
N ASN A 10 -1.21 11.58 3.75
CA ASN A 10 0.01 11.83 4.53
C ASN A 10 1.20 10.99 4.05
N ALA A 11 0.95 9.81 3.49
CA ALA A 11 1.98 8.91 2.97
C ALA A 11 2.42 9.22 1.53
N ASN A 12 1.84 10.25 0.89
CA ASN A 12 2.09 10.63 -0.50
C ASN A 12 1.98 9.44 -1.49
N CYS A 13 1.04 8.53 -1.21
CA CYS A 13 0.83 7.34 -2.01
C CYS A 13 -0.24 7.56 -3.08
N HIS A 14 -0.16 6.77 -4.15
CA HIS A 14 -1.09 6.79 -5.27
C HIS A 14 -2.07 5.63 -5.15
N ILE A 15 -3.37 5.90 -5.35
CA ILE A 15 -4.42 4.88 -5.29
C ILE A 15 -4.95 4.64 -6.69
N ALA A 16 -4.98 3.37 -7.09
CA ALA A 16 -5.64 2.91 -8.30
C ALA A 16 -6.61 1.78 -7.94
N ILE A 17 -7.64 1.60 -8.75
CA ILE A 17 -8.47 0.39 -8.73
C ILE A 17 -8.06 -0.41 -9.95
N ASP A 18 -7.72 -1.68 -9.76
CA ASP A 18 -7.33 -2.55 -10.85
C ASP A 18 -8.55 -3.02 -11.67
N GLU A 19 -8.30 -3.80 -12.73
CA GLU A 19 -9.35 -4.31 -13.61
C GLU A 19 -10.33 -5.27 -12.91
N ARG A 20 -10.00 -5.76 -11.72
CA ARG A 20 -10.83 -6.64 -10.88
C ARG A 20 -11.66 -5.87 -9.86
N GLY A 21 -11.49 -4.54 -9.79
CA GLY A 21 -12.13 -3.71 -8.77
C GLY A 21 -11.37 -3.70 -7.44
N GLU A 22 -10.15 -4.22 -7.40
CA GLU A 22 -9.32 -4.32 -6.19
C GLU A 22 -8.49 -3.04 -6.00
N PRO A 23 -8.50 -2.44 -4.80
CA PRO A 23 -7.65 -1.29 -4.50
C PRO A 23 -6.16 -1.64 -4.50
N ARG A 24 -5.39 -0.83 -5.22
CA ARG A 24 -3.94 -0.86 -5.27
C ARG A 24 -3.39 0.48 -4.79
N ILE A 25 -2.54 0.44 -3.77
CA ILE A 25 -1.90 1.61 -3.17
C ILE A 25 -0.41 1.53 -3.43
N SER A 26 0.13 2.45 -4.22
CA SER A 26 1.54 2.53 -4.58
C SER A 26 2.25 3.61 -3.78
N PHE A 27 3.37 3.26 -3.17
CA PHE A 27 4.19 4.15 -2.36
C PHE A 27 5.36 4.73 -3.19
N PRO A 28 5.92 5.87 -2.78
CA PRO A 28 7.01 6.52 -3.51
C PRO A 28 8.29 5.67 -3.64
N ASP A 29 8.52 4.73 -2.72
CA ASP A 29 9.65 3.80 -2.73
C ASP A 29 9.46 2.63 -3.72
N GLY A 30 8.33 2.61 -4.45
CA GLY A 30 7.96 1.55 -5.39
C GLY A 30 7.19 0.39 -4.75
N SER A 31 7.07 0.35 -3.43
CA SER A 31 6.30 -0.68 -2.73
C SER A 31 4.80 -0.48 -2.93
N VAL A 32 4.04 -1.57 -2.80
CA VAL A 32 2.62 -1.60 -3.13
C VAL A 32 1.84 -2.40 -2.09
N LEU A 33 0.70 -1.85 -1.68
CA LEU A 33 -0.33 -2.60 -0.96
C LEU A 33 -1.46 -2.99 -1.93
N LEU A 34 -1.81 -4.28 -1.92
CA LEU A 34 -2.95 -4.82 -2.65
C LEU A 34 -4.01 -5.28 -1.67
N TYR A 35 -5.26 -4.89 -1.90
CA TYR A 35 -6.40 -5.34 -1.11
C TYR A 35 -7.37 -6.17 -1.95
N ASN A 36 -7.49 -7.46 -1.63
CA ASN A 36 -8.36 -8.39 -2.34
C ASN A 36 -9.73 -8.59 -1.65
N GLY A 37 -10.14 -7.68 -0.78
CA GLY A 37 -11.38 -7.78 0.00
C GLY A 37 -11.25 -8.54 1.33
N GLU A 38 -10.33 -9.51 1.44
CA GLU A 38 -10.12 -10.28 2.67
C GLU A 38 -8.81 -9.93 3.38
N LYS A 39 -7.75 -9.67 2.61
CA LYS A 39 -6.40 -9.48 3.12
C LYS A 39 -5.69 -8.34 2.37
N VAL A 40 -4.84 -7.63 3.09
CA VAL A 40 -3.85 -6.74 2.48
C VAL A 40 -2.54 -7.49 2.29
N THR A 41 -2.03 -7.46 1.07
CA THR A 41 -0.73 -8.03 0.70
C THR A 41 0.23 -6.89 0.39
N CYS A 42 1.41 -6.92 1.00
CA CYS A 42 2.50 -6.02 0.66
C CYS A 42 3.40 -6.64 -0.41
N ILE A 43 3.72 -5.86 -1.43
CA ILE A 43 4.68 -6.18 -2.47
C ILE A 43 5.77 -5.12 -2.44
N ALA A 44 6.98 -5.53 -2.06
CA ALA A 44 8.15 -4.66 -1.96
C ALA A 44 9.00 -4.69 -3.24
N GLU A 45 8.36 -4.67 -4.42
CA GLU A 45 9.09 -4.66 -5.70
C GLU A 45 9.93 -3.37 -5.82
N GLY A 46 11.26 -3.51 -5.82
CA GLY A 46 12.18 -2.37 -5.91
C GLY A 46 12.59 -1.76 -4.56
N ALA A 47 12.09 -2.28 -3.43
CA ALA A 47 12.54 -1.84 -2.12
C ALA A 47 14.01 -2.23 -1.90
N SER A 48 14.80 -1.29 -1.40
CA SER A 48 16.16 -1.54 -0.91
C SER A 48 16.13 -2.55 0.25
N PRO A 49 17.22 -3.26 0.57
CA PRO A 49 17.24 -4.16 1.73
C PRO A 49 16.87 -3.39 3.02
N GLY A 50 15.66 -3.63 3.54
CA GLY A 50 15.05 -2.93 4.67
C GLY A 50 13.51 -3.00 4.61
N GLU A 51 12.83 -2.53 5.66
CA GLU A 51 11.35 -2.36 5.63
C GLU A 51 10.96 -1.32 4.57
N SER A 52 10.10 -1.74 3.64
CA SER A 52 9.47 -0.85 2.65
C SER A 52 8.49 0.12 3.31
N ASP A 53 8.19 1.23 2.66
CA ASP A 53 7.25 2.22 3.18
C ASP A 53 5.83 1.65 3.31
N ALA A 54 5.44 0.74 2.41
CA ALA A 54 4.22 -0.05 2.54
C ALA A 54 4.20 -0.94 3.80
N GLU A 55 5.33 -1.60 4.13
CA GLU A 55 5.45 -2.40 5.36
C GLU A 55 5.41 -1.53 6.62
N LYS A 56 6.13 -0.41 6.63
CA LYS A 56 6.09 0.55 7.75
C LYS A 56 4.68 1.07 7.98
N TRP A 57 3.96 1.39 6.90
CA TRP A 57 2.58 1.84 6.97
C TRP A 57 1.69 0.76 7.57
N LEU A 58 1.78 -0.49 7.09
CA LEU A 58 1.06 -1.65 7.63
C LEU A 58 1.33 -1.87 9.13
N ASN A 59 2.58 -1.77 9.55
CA ASN A 59 3.00 -1.99 10.94
C ASN A 59 2.65 -0.81 11.86
N SER A 60 2.36 0.36 11.30
CA SER A 60 1.98 1.56 12.05
C SER A 60 0.48 1.69 12.35
N GLN A 61 -0.35 0.78 11.80
CA GLN A 61 -1.81 0.76 11.97
C GLN A 61 -2.25 -0.07 13.18
#